data_AF-A0A7X2S769-F1
#
_entry.id   AF-A0A7X2S769-F1
#
_cell.length_a   1.000
_cell.length_b   1.000
_cell.length_c   1.000
_cell.angle_alpha   90.00
_cell.angle_beta   90.00
_cell.angle_gamma   90.00
#
_symmetry.space_group_name_H-M   'P 1'
#
loop_
_entity.id
_entity.type
_entity.pdbx_description
1 polymer ?
#
loop_
_entity_poly.entity_id
_entity_poly.type
_entity_poly.pdbx_seq_one_letter_code
_entity_poly.pdbx_strand_id
1 'polypeptide(L)'
;MRYEFIKNNKGSEFFPVELSEIEEVEEALGLKLPSELRDLFIEVGYGFLGESENNINRLMGPYSLRDARLKVNDFEFYPDIDAYEDLEETKLIFFEASESALLLIEMGEGKDNSIYYDDIKIANSLEEFLKKMMENDNYYIDIE
;
A
#
# COMPACT_ATOMS: atom_id res chain seq x y z
N MET A 1 6.14 -7.76 -17.00
CA MET A 1 5.72 -6.57 -16.23
C MET A 1 6.44 -6.59 -14.87
N ARG A 2 6.74 -5.44 -14.25
CA ARG A 2 7.57 -5.34 -13.02
C ARG A 2 6.99 -6.15 -11.87
N TYR A 3 5.66 -6.15 -11.72
CA TYR A 3 4.96 -6.76 -10.58
C TYR A 3 4.24 -8.07 -10.89
N GLU A 4 4.39 -8.61 -12.10
CA GLU A 4 3.63 -9.79 -12.56
C GLU A 4 3.83 -11.05 -11.69
N PHE A 5 4.94 -11.12 -10.96
CA PHE A 5 5.30 -12.24 -10.10
C PHE A 5 4.30 -12.45 -8.94
N ILE A 6 3.59 -11.41 -8.50
CA ILE A 6 2.61 -11.53 -7.39
C ILE A 6 1.29 -12.16 -7.84
N LYS A 7 0.95 -12.11 -9.15
CA LYS A 7 -0.31 -12.66 -9.70
C LYS A 7 -0.41 -14.17 -9.62
N ASN A 8 0.74 -14.86 -9.65
CA ASN A 8 0.80 -16.31 -9.66
C ASN A 8 0.95 -16.92 -8.27
N ASN A 9 0.97 -16.08 -7.22
CA ASN A 9 1.06 -16.55 -5.85
C ASN A 9 -0.26 -17.19 -5.40
N LYS A 10 -0.19 -18.33 -4.71
CA LYS A 10 -1.38 -19.04 -4.23
C LYS A 10 -2.10 -18.19 -3.20
N GLY A 11 -3.41 -18.01 -3.37
CA GLY A 11 -4.23 -17.25 -2.44
C GLY A 11 -4.32 -15.76 -2.73
N SER A 12 -3.48 -15.22 -3.63
CA SER A 12 -3.62 -13.83 -4.05
C SER A 12 -4.85 -13.63 -4.91
N GLU A 13 -5.55 -12.51 -4.69
CA GLU A 13 -6.70 -12.07 -5.47
C GLU A 13 -6.54 -10.59 -5.79
N PHE A 14 -6.69 -10.22 -7.08
CA PHE A 14 -6.52 -8.85 -7.54
C PHE A 14 -7.68 -8.40 -8.40
N PHE A 15 -8.03 -7.12 -8.25
CA PHE A 15 -9.06 -6.42 -8.99
C PHE A 15 -8.38 -5.35 -9.86
N PRO A 16 -8.75 -5.25 -11.15
CA PRO A 16 -8.16 -4.28 -12.05
C PRO A 16 -8.48 -2.85 -11.59
N VAL A 17 -7.59 -1.93 -11.92
CA VAL A 17 -7.77 -0.48 -11.70
C VAL A 17 -7.82 0.20 -13.05
N GLU A 18 -8.85 0.99 -13.29
CA GLU A 18 -8.95 1.85 -14.46
C GLU A 18 -8.10 3.11 -14.26
N LEU A 19 -7.49 3.60 -15.33
CA LEU A 19 -6.63 4.80 -15.28
C LEU A 19 -7.39 6.02 -14.73
N SER A 20 -8.69 6.12 -15.03
CA SER A 20 -9.55 7.20 -14.54
C SER A 20 -9.72 7.19 -13.02
N GLU A 21 -9.69 6.02 -12.37
CA GLU A 21 -9.81 5.93 -10.91
C GLU A 21 -8.56 6.51 -10.24
N ILE A 22 -7.39 6.28 -10.84
CA ILE A 22 -6.12 6.87 -10.38
C ILE A 22 -6.16 8.39 -10.55
N GLU A 23 -6.59 8.87 -11.72
CA GLU A 23 -6.66 10.30 -12.03
C GLU A 23 -7.66 11.03 -11.13
N GLU A 24 -8.83 10.44 -10.87
CA GLU A 24 -9.84 11.01 -9.96
C GLU A 24 -9.30 11.16 -8.53
N VAL A 25 -8.58 10.15 -8.03
CA VAL A 25 -7.99 10.19 -6.68
C VAL A 25 -6.86 11.21 -6.60
N GLU A 26 -5.98 11.27 -7.60
CA GLU A 26 -4.92 12.29 -7.67
C GLU A 26 -5.51 13.71 -7.69
N GLU A 27 -6.58 13.94 -8.46
CA GLU A 27 -7.28 15.22 -8.50
C GLU A 27 -7.95 15.55 -7.16
N ALA A 28 -8.67 14.60 -6.56
CA ALA A 28 -9.37 14.79 -5.30
C ALA A 28 -8.43 15.11 -4.13
N LEU A 29 -7.25 14.49 -4.10
CA LEU A 29 -6.24 14.70 -3.07
C LEU A 29 -5.28 15.87 -3.38
N GLY A 30 -5.28 16.39 -4.61
CA GLY A 30 -4.35 17.43 -5.04
C GLY A 30 -2.89 16.97 -5.04
N LEU A 31 -2.62 15.68 -5.21
CA LEU A 31 -1.28 15.07 -5.19
C LEU A 31 -1.12 14.03 -6.30
N LYS A 32 0.12 13.63 -6.57
CA LYS A 32 0.43 12.48 -7.45
C LYS A 32 0.72 11.25 -6.62
N LEU A 33 0.15 10.11 -7.02
CA LEU A 33 0.48 8.85 -6.37
C LEU A 33 1.95 8.49 -6.63
N PRO A 34 2.60 7.77 -5.70
CA PRO A 34 3.94 7.23 -5.92
C PRO A 34 4.03 6.46 -7.25
N SER A 35 5.10 6.65 -8.02
CA SER A 35 5.28 6.05 -9.34
C SER A 35 5.15 4.54 -9.31
N GLU A 36 5.78 3.88 -8.32
CA GLU A 36 5.68 2.43 -8.17
C GLU A 36 4.26 1.95 -7.89
N LEU A 37 3.48 2.71 -7.12
CA LEU A 37 2.09 2.36 -6.81
C LEU A 37 1.19 2.53 -8.04
N ARG A 38 1.43 3.56 -8.84
CA ARG A 38 0.74 3.78 -10.12
C ARG A 38 1.06 2.65 -11.11
N ASP A 39 2.33 2.27 -11.23
CA ASP A 39 2.76 1.16 -12.08
C ASP A 39 2.13 -0.16 -11.62
N LEU A 40 2.08 -0.42 -10.31
CA LEU A 40 1.42 -1.60 -9.74
C LEU A 40 -0.07 -1.65 -10.08
N PHE A 41 -0.79 -0.53 -9.96
CA PHE A 41 -2.21 -0.48 -10.30
C PHE A 41 -2.49 -0.77 -11.78
N ILE A 42 -1.65 -0.23 -12.67
CA ILE A 42 -1.80 -0.44 -14.12
C ILE A 42 -1.44 -1.88 -14.50
N GLU A 43 -0.39 -2.45 -13.93
CA GLU A 43 0.08 -3.80 -14.28
C GLU A 43 -0.76 -4.91 -13.62
N VAL A 44 -1.16 -4.72 -12.37
CA VAL A 44 -1.77 -5.75 -11.51
C VAL A 44 -3.13 -5.34 -10.97
N GLY A 45 -3.24 -4.12 -10.45
CA GLY A 45 -4.41 -3.65 -9.73
C GLY A 45 -4.21 -3.67 -8.22
N TYR A 46 -5.28 -3.83 -7.45
CA TYR A 46 -5.28 -3.87 -5.99
C TYR A 46 -5.95 -5.13 -5.48
N GLY A 47 -5.83 -5.46 -4.19
CA GLY A 47 -6.44 -6.67 -3.64
C GLY A 47 -5.62 -7.27 -2.51
N PHE A 48 -5.50 -8.60 -2.47
CA PHE A 48 -4.93 -9.35 -1.36
C PHE A 48 -3.72 -10.17 -1.81
N LEU A 49 -2.65 -10.15 -1.00
CA LEU A 49 -1.43 -10.93 -1.24
C LEU A 49 -1.45 -12.24 -0.46
N GLY A 50 -1.49 -13.35 -1.18
CA GLY A 50 -1.34 -14.70 -0.63
C GLY A 50 -2.46 -15.11 0.35
N GLU A 51 -2.37 -16.35 0.82
CA GLU A 51 -3.12 -16.81 1.99
C GLU A 51 -2.27 -16.54 3.24
N SER A 52 -2.84 -15.92 4.27
CA SER A 52 -2.24 -15.79 5.61
C SER A 52 -3.27 -16.12 6.69
N GLU A 53 -2.81 -16.71 7.80
CA GLU A 53 -3.72 -17.08 8.91
C GLU A 53 -4.13 -15.86 9.75
N ASN A 54 -3.24 -14.88 9.89
CA ASN A 54 -3.44 -13.74 10.80
C ASN A 54 -3.25 -12.36 10.14
N ASN A 55 -2.77 -12.32 8.88
CA ASN A 55 -2.54 -11.06 8.17
C ASN A 55 -3.61 -10.83 7.10
N ILE A 56 -4.05 -9.58 6.98
CA ILE A 56 -4.98 -9.14 5.94
C ILE A 56 -4.24 -9.05 4.60
N ASN A 57 -3.00 -8.55 4.63
CA ASN A 57 -2.12 -8.42 3.46
C ASN A 57 -2.78 -7.74 2.25
N ARG A 58 -3.52 -6.66 2.49
CA ARG A 58 -4.30 -5.98 1.46
C ARG A 58 -3.56 -4.78 0.88
N LEU A 59 -3.33 -4.84 -0.43
CA LEU A 59 -3.00 -3.70 -1.27
C LEU A 59 -4.26 -2.86 -1.46
N MET A 60 -4.25 -1.64 -0.93
CA MET A 60 -5.39 -0.74 -0.98
C MET A 60 -5.61 -0.21 -2.39
N GLY A 61 -6.85 -0.21 -2.86
CA GLY A 61 -7.23 0.39 -4.14
C GLY A 61 -7.27 1.91 -4.07
N PRO A 62 -7.34 2.61 -5.23
CA PRO A 62 -7.27 4.07 -5.28
C PRO A 62 -8.23 4.79 -4.32
N TYR A 63 -9.50 4.38 -4.29
CA TYR A 63 -10.49 5.01 -3.40
C TYR A 63 -10.22 4.74 -1.92
N SER A 64 -9.68 3.58 -1.57
CA SER A 64 -9.27 3.31 -0.18
C SER A 64 -8.07 4.16 0.23
N LEU A 65 -7.13 4.44 -0.68
CA LEU A 65 -6.04 5.39 -0.42
C LEU A 65 -6.58 6.80 -0.14
N ARG A 66 -7.52 7.25 -0.97
CA ARG A 66 -8.20 8.54 -0.78
C ARG A 66 -8.89 8.60 0.58
N ASP A 67 -9.66 7.57 0.90
CA ASP A 67 -10.46 7.54 2.13
C ASP A 67 -9.57 7.49 3.37
N ALA A 68 -8.45 6.75 3.32
CA ALA A 68 -7.44 6.72 4.38
C ALA A 68 -6.73 8.06 4.56
N ARG A 69 -6.41 8.76 3.47
CA ARG A 69 -5.81 10.10 3.52
C ARG A 69 -6.77 11.13 4.10
N LEU A 70 -8.05 11.04 3.77
CA LEU A 70 -9.07 11.98 4.21
C LEU A 70 -9.70 11.61 5.57
N LYS A 71 -9.37 10.43 6.12
CA LYS A 71 -9.92 9.88 7.36
C LYS A 71 -11.45 9.78 7.32
N VAL A 72 -11.99 9.25 6.22
CA VAL A 72 -13.43 9.10 5.99
C VAL A 72 -13.81 7.65 5.71
N ASN A 73 -15.11 7.37 5.71
CA ASN A 73 -15.68 6.04 5.46
C ASN A 73 -15.09 5.00 6.44
N ASP A 74 -14.50 3.93 5.92
CA ASP A 74 -13.90 2.86 6.74
C ASP A 74 -12.77 3.36 7.65
N PHE A 75 -12.20 4.54 7.36
CA PHE A 75 -11.11 5.15 8.13
C PHE A 75 -11.56 6.21 9.14
N GLU A 76 -12.84 6.56 9.21
CA GLU A 76 -13.36 7.55 10.18
C GLU A 76 -13.23 7.05 11.63
N PHE A 77 -13.33 5.73 11.83
CA PHE A 77 -13.24 5.07 13.14
C PHE A 77 -12.12 4.04 13.20
N TYR A 78 -11.15 4.10 12.28
CA TYR A 78 -10.03 3.18 12.30
C TYR A 78 -9.19 3.43 13.55
N PRO A 79 -8.92 2.41 14.39
CA PRO A 79 -8.16 2.59 15.62
C PRO A 79 -6.79 3.20 15.37
N ASP A 80 -6.43 4.20 16.18
CA ASP A 80 -5.11 4.85 16.14
C ASP A 80 -4.72 5.44 14.78
N ILE A 81 -5.69 5.73 13.90
CA ILE A 81 -5.43 6.30 12.57
C ILE A 81 -4.76 7.68 12.63
N ASP A 82 -5.00 8.42 13.71
CA ASP A 82 -4.39 9.72 13.98
C ASP A 82 -2.87 9.61 14.22
N ALA A 83 -2.37 8.44 14.62
CA ALA A 83 -0.93 8.21 14.81
C ALA A 83 -0.13 8.32 13.49
N TYR A 84 -0.80 8.23 12.34
CA TYR A 84 -0.19 8.34 11.02
C TYR A 84 -0.13 9.79 10.50
N GLU A 85 -0.81 10.76 11.12
CA GLU A 85 -0.96 12.13 10.59
C GLU A 85 0.40 12.78 10.28
N ASP A 86 1.34 12.72 11.21
CA ASP A 86 2.68 13.32 11.05
C ASP A 86 3.51 12.63 9.94
N LEU A 87 3.24 11.36 9.66
CA LEU A 87 3.96 10.58 8.64
C LEU A 87 3.43 10.88 7.23
N GLU A 88 2.16 11.23 7.11
CA GLU A 88 1.48 11.45 5.83
C GLU A 88 1.84 12.77 5.14
N GLU A 89 2.64 13.64 5.77
CA GLU A 89 3.26 14.80 5.09
C GLU A 89 4.14 14.38 3.91
N THR A 90 4.82 13.23 4.03
CA THR A 90 5.81 12.73 3.06
C THR A 90 5.52 11.32 2.55
N LYS A 91 4.51 10.66 3.12
CA LYS A 91 4.17 9.26 2.83
C LYS A 91 2.68 9.11 2.60
N LEU A 92 2.26 7.95 2.10
CA LEU A 92 0.86 7.58 1.90
C LEU A 92 0.61 6.19 2.47
N ILE A 93 -0.46 6.02 3.24
CA ILE A 93 -0.93 4.69 3.63
C ILE A 93 -1.38 3.94 2.37
N PHE A 94 -0.84 2.74 2.14
CA PHE A 94 -1.15 1.96 0.92
C PHE A 94 -1.42 0.48 1.14
N PHE A 95 -1.13 -0.02 2.33
CA PHE A 95 -1.22 -1.45 2.62
C PHE A 95 -1.75 -1.67 4.03
N GLU A 96 -2.70 -2.59 4.12
CA GLU A 96 -3.29 -3.05 5.38
C GLU A 96 -2.71 -4.42 5.69
N ALA A 97 -1.74 -4.45 6.60
CA ALA A 97 -1.01 -5.65 6.99
C ALA A 97 -1.87 -6.54 7.88
N SER A 98 -2.51 -5.95 8.89
CA SER A 98 -3.42 -6.62 9.83
C SER A 98 -4.51 -5.65 10.28
N GLU A 99 -5.40 -6.09 11.18
CA GLU A 99 -6.46 -5.25 11.76
C GLU A 99 -5.94 -4.00 12.48
N SER A 100 -4.65 -3.97 12.85
CA SER A 100 -4.05 -2.90 13.65
C SER A 100 -2.78 -2.32 13.03
N ALA A 101 -2.43 -2.67 11.80
CA ALA A 101 -1.17 -2.26 11.19
C ALA A 101 -1.37 -1.81 9.74
N LEU A 102 -1.10 -0.53 9.49
CA LEU A 102 -1.05 0.08 8.17
C LEU A 102 0.41 0.40 7.81
N LEU A 103 0.78 0.14 6.56
CA LEU A 103 2.11 0.45 6.04
C LEU A 103 2.04 1.65 5.09
N LEU A 104 3.15 2.39 5.05
CA LEU A 104 3.26 3.61 4.26
C LEU A 104 4.27 3.47 3.12
N ILE A 105 4.00 4.16 2.03
CA ILE A 105 4.90 4.31 0.90
C ILE A 105 5.33 5.78 0.78
N GLU A 106 6.61 6.01 0.53
CA GLU A 106 7.17 7.35 0.32
C GLU A 106 6.55 8.03 -0.90
N MET A 107 6.06 9.25 -0.74
CA MET A 107 5.54 10.05 -1.86
C MET A 107 6.67 10.53 -2.76
N GLY A 108 6.38 10.67 -4.06
CA GLY A 108 7.28 11.24 -5.05
C GLY A 108 7.36 10.43 -6.34
N GLU A 109 7.91 11.07 -7.38
CA GLU A 109 8.06 10.51 -8.74
C GLU A 109 9.41 9.78 -8.93
N GLY A 110 10.04 9.37 -7.83
CA GLY A 110 11.27 8.58 -7.85
C GLY A 110 11.06 7.21 -8.51
N LYS A 111 12.15 6.60 -9.00
CA LYS A 111 12.05 5.23 -9.56
C LYS A 111 11.74 4.16 -8.51
N ASP A 112 12.08 4.47 -7.27
CA ASP A 112 11.90 3.63 -6.11
C ASP A 112 11.28 4.48 -5.01
N ASN A 113 10.21 3.97 -4.40
CA ASN A 113 9.47 4.58 -3.31
C ASN A 113 9.64 3.68 -2.08
N SER A 114 10.33 4.18 -1.04
CA SER A 114 10.61 3.41 0.17
C SER A 114 9.32 3.02 0.90
N ILE A 115 9.32 1.85 1.54
CA ILE A 115 8.19 1.34 2.33
C ILE A 115 8.51 1.42 3.82
N TYR A 116 7.52 1.81 4.62
CA TYR A 116 7.65 2.05 6.04
C TYR A 116 6.59 1.30 6.84
N TYR A 117 7.01 0.84 8.02
CA TYR A 117 6.14 0.51 9.14
C TYR A 117 6.39 1.57 10.20
N ASP A 118 5.37 2.38 10.51
CA ASP A 118 5.52 3.63 11.24
C ASP A 118 6.63 4.53 10.63
N ASP A 119 7.63 4.92 11.41
CA ASP A 119 8.79 5.70 10.95
C ASP A 119 9.98 4.82 10.50
N ILE A 120 9.87 3.50 10.62
CA ILE A 120 10.92 2.54 10.30
C ILE A 120 10.85 2.14 8.83
N LYS A 121 11.94 2.36 8.08
CA LYS A 121 12.04 1.93 6.67
C LYS A 121 12.27 0.42 6.60
N ILE A 122 11.34 -0.31 5.97
CA ILE A 122 11.37 -1.79 5.84
C ILE A 122 11.75 -2.29 4.44
N ALA A 123 11.65 -1.44 3.42
CA ALA A 123 12.11 -1.72 2.06
C ALA A 123 12.50 -0.42 1.32
N ASN A 124 13.39 -0.52 0.34
CA ASN A 124 13.82 0.64 -0.47
C ASN A 124 12.91 0.88 -1.69
N SER A 125 12.05 -0.07 -2.03
CA SER A 125 11.08 0.02 -3.12
C SER A 125 9.87 -0.86 -2.86
N LEU A 126 8.77 -0.57 -3.55
CA LEU A 126 7.56 -1.40 -3.54
C LEU A 126 7.85 -2.80 -4.08
N GLU A 127 8.70 -2.91 -5.11
CA GLU A 127 9.10 -4.21 -5.65
C GLU A 127 9.87 -5.05 -4.62
N GLU A 128 10.81 -4.44 -3.88
CA GLU A 128 11.55 -5.12 -2.82
C GLU A 128 10.60 -5.59 -1.70
N PHE A 129 9.69 -4.72 -1.28
CA PHE A 129 8.65 -5.04 -0.29
C PHE A 129 7.83 -6.26 -0.71
N LEU A 130 7.26 -6.24 -1.92
CA LEU A 130 6.42 -7.34 -2.42
C LEU A 130 7.18 -8.67 -2.52
N LYS A 131 8.46 -8.65 -2.88
CA LYS A 131 9.31 -9.85 -2.88
C LYS A 131 9.50 -10.41 -1.47
N LYS A 132 9.81 -9.56 -0.49
CA LYS A 132 9.93 -9.99 0.93
C LYS A 132 8.62 -10.54 1.47
N MET A 133 7.49 -9.89 1.16
CA MET A 133 6.15 -10.36 1.55
C MET A 133 5.84 -11.77 1.01
N MET A 134 6.27 -12.07 -0.22
CA MET A 134 6.09 -13.40 -0.81
C MET A 134 6.99 -14.47 -0.18
N GLU A 135 8.11 -14.09 0.43
CA GLU A 135 9.00 -15.02 1.13
C GLU A 135 8.57 -15.22 2.59
N ASN A 136 8.19 -14.15 3.27
CA ASN A 136 7.73 -14.13 4.66
C ASN A 136 6.87 -12.88 4.90
N ASP A 137 5.57 -13.03 5.08
CA ASP A 137 4.63 -11.93 5.29
C ASP A 137 4.72 -11.27 6.68
N ASN A 138 5.55 -11.82 7.58
CA ASN A 138 5.84 -11.28 8.91
C ASN A 138 7.24 -10.65 9.02
N TYR A 139 7.95 -10.46 7.90
CA TYR A 139 9.38 -10.08 7.94
C TYR A 139 9.68 -8.76 8.66
N TYR A 140 8.69 -7.89 8.82
CA TYR A 140 8.81 -6.56 9.42
C TYR A 140 8.31 -6.49 10.87
N ILE A 141 7.76 -7.57 11.43
CA ILE A 141 7.15 -7.56 12.78
C ILE A 141 8.19 -7.44 13.90
N ASP A 142 9.41 -7.95 13.68
CA ASP A 142 10.49 -7.98 14.68
C ASP A 142 11.64 -7.01 14.35
N ILE A 143 11.38 -5.96 13.56
CA ILE A 143 12.42 -4.95 13.26
C ILE A 143 12.48 -3.96 14.42
N GLU A 144 13.47 -4.14 15.30
CA GLU A 144 13.87 -3.19 16.37
C GLU A 144 14.64 -1.97 15.83
#